data_AF-G5F2J2-F1
#
_entry.id   AF-G5F2J2-F1
#
_cell.length_a   1.000
_cell.length_b   1.000
_cell.length_c   1.000
_cell.angle_alpha   90.00
_cell.angle_beta   90.00
_cell.angle_gamma   90.00
#
_symmetry.space_group_name_H-M   'P 1'
#
loop_
_entity.id
_entity.type
_entity.pdbx_description
1 polymer ?
#
loop_
_entity_poly.entity_id
_entity_poly.type
_entity_poly.pdbx_seq_one_letter_code
_entity_poly.pdbx_strand_id
1 'polypeptide(L)' 'MGFLSSFEAAARGEDDSRARPVSIAGKAVVCPHCGGTRFLEGKAQLNTAGMSFLNLDWLNRSVTVLECAHCGRIQWFA' A
#
# COMPACT_ATOMS: atom_id res chain seq x y z
N MET A 1 -20.70 21.30 0.25
CA MET A 1 -19.66 20.76 -0.65
C MET A 1 -18.37 20.55 0.14
N GLY A 2 -18.26 19.47 0.91
CA GLY A 2 -17.11 19.26 1.81
C GLY A 2 -16.92 17.82 2.26
N PHE A 3 -17.61 16.86 1.62
CA PHE A 3 -17.48 15.44 1.94
C PHE A 3 -16.32 14.79 1.15
N LEU A 4 -15.99 15.31 -0.03
CA LEU A 4 -14.97 14.73 -0.92
C LEU A 4 -13.53 15.15 -0.56
N SER A 5 -13.35 16.33 0.06
CA SER A 5 -12.03 16.82 0.46
C SER A 5 -11.36 15.97 1.54
N SER A 6 -12.14 15.33 2.41
CA SER A 6 -11.61 14.40 3.42
C SER A 6 -11.13 13.08 2.81
N PHE A 7 -11.67 12.67 1.66
CA PHE A 7 -11.14 11.52 0.90
C PHE A 7 -9.86 11.89 0.15
N GLU A 8 -9.74 13.12 -0.36
CA GLU A 8 -8.50 13.61 -1.00
C GLU A 8 -7.35 13.80 0.01
N ALA A 9 -7.66 14.23 1.24
CA ALA A 9 -6.69 14.27 2.33
C ALA A 9 -6.29 12.87 2.80
N ALA A 10 -7.22 11.91 2.88
CA ALA A 10 -6.88 10.51 3.14
C ALA A 10 -6.07 9.85 2.01
N ALA A 11 -6.19 10.33 0.77
CA ALA A 11 -5.44 9.86 -0.38
C ALA A 11 -4.04 10.48 -0.53
N ARG A 12 -3.80 11.67 0.06
CA ARG A 12 -2.46 12.23 0.21
C ARG A 12 -1.91 11.79 1.56
N GLY A 13 -1.31 10.60 1.60
CA GLY A 13 -0.66 10.06 2.79
C GLY A 13 0.18 11.12 3.51
N GLU A 14 -0.30 11.58 4.66
CA GLU A 14 0.29 12.64 5.49
C GLU A 14 1.57 12.18 6.22
N ASP A 15 2.25 11.16 5.68
CA ASP A 15 3.41 10.52 6.29
C ASP A 15 4.48 10.13 5.27
N ASP A 16 4.88 11.08 4.42
CA ASP A 16 6.07 10.95 3.55
C ASP A 16 7.37 10.71 4.36
N SER A 17 7.35 11.00 5.67
CA SER A 17 8.48 10.79 6.57
C SER A 17 8.93 9.33 6.68
N ARG A 18 7.99 8.38 6.47
CA ARG A 18 8.26 6.93 6.43
C ARG A 18 8.60 6.41 5.03
N ALA A 19 8.49 7.22 4.00
CA ALA A 19 8.73 6.77 2.63
C ALA A 19 10.22 6.50 2.43
N ARG A 20 10.55 5.28 1.97
CA ARG A 20 11.94 4.84 1.79
C ARG A 20 12.14 4.15 0.44
N PRO A 21 13.35 4.16 -0.12
CA PRO A 21 13.69 3.28 -1.24
C PRO A 21 13.50 1.82 -0.83
N VAL A 22 12.87 1.02 -1.69
CA VAL A 22 12.63 -0.40 -1.45
C VAL A 22 13.31 -1.21 -2.56
N SER A 23 13.85 -2.37 -2.18
CA SER A 23 14.36 -3.36 -3.13
C SER A 23 13.66 -4.70 -2.91
N ILE A 24 13.32 -5.39 -4.01
CA ILE A 24 12.67 -6.69 -3.99
C ILE A 24 13.45 -7.60 -4.94
N ALA A 25 13.78 -8.81 -4.47
CA ALA A 25 14.63 -9.75 -5.19
C ALA A 25 15.95 -9.11 -5.71
N GLY A 26 16.55 -8.23 -4.90
CA GLY A 26 17.79 -7.52 -5.23
C GLY A 26 17.67 -6.40 -6.26
N LYS A 27 16.44 -6.04 -6.69
CA LYS A 27 16.19 -4.95 -7.66
C LYS A 27 15.49 -3.78 -6.99
N ALA A 28 15.94 -2.56 -7.26
CA ALA A 28 15.28 -1.35 -6.80
C ALA A 28 13.88 -1.25 -7.43
N VAL A 29 12.88 -0.93 -6.61
CA VAL A 29 11.51 -0.72 -7.08
C VAL A 29 11.40 0.71 -7.59
N VAL A 30 10.82 0.86 -8.79
CA VAL A 30 10.50 2.15 -9.41
C VAL A 30 9.02 2.15 -9.74
N CYS A 31 8.33 3.26 -9.48
CA CYS A 31 6.92 3.38 -9.80
C CYS A 31 6.76 3.43 -11.33
N PRO A 32 6.14 2.44 -11.99
CA PRO A 32 5.97 2.43 -13.44
C PRO A 32 4.99 3.49 -13.95
N HIS A 33 4.26 4.16 -13.06
CA HIS A 33 3.35 5.25 -13.43
C HIS A 33 4.05 6.61 -13.47
N CYS A 34 4.84 6.96 -12.45
CA CYS A 34 5.45 8.29 -12.33
C CYS A 34 6.98 8.31 -12.21
N GLY A 35 7.64 7.14 -12.18
CA GLY A 35 9.09 7.02 -12.00
C GLY A 35 9.61 7.22 -10.57
N GLY A 36 8.73 7.46 -9.59
CA GLY A 36 9.12 7.65 -8.19
C GLY A 36 9.81 6.41 -7.57
N THR A 37 10.76 6.64 -6.66
CA THR A 37 11.62 5.59 -6.07
C THR A 37 11.41 5.37 -4.57
N ARG A 38 10.58 6.19 -3.92
CA ARG A 38 10.26 6.08 -2.49
C ARG A 38 8.86 5.53 -2.30
N PHE A 39 8.73 4.63 -1.34
CA PHE A 39 7.48 3.92 -1.06
C PHE A 39 7.20 3.85 0.43
N LEU A 40 5.91 3.91 0.76
CA LEU A 40 5.39 3.53 2.06
C LEU A 40 5.08 2.02 2.02
N GLU A 41 5.67 1.28 2.95
CA GLU A 41 5.46 -0.15 3.07
C GLU A 41 4.32 -0.43 4.06
N GLY A 42 3.36 -1.24 3.62
CA GLY A 42 2.23 -1.70 4.41
C GLY A 42 2.00 -3.20 4.24
N LYS A 43 1.02 -3.71 4.99
CA LYS A 43 0.54 -5.08 4.86
C LYS A 43 -0.95 -5.05 4.59
N ALA A 44 -1.40 -5.86 3.65
CA ALA A 44 -2.82 -6.06 3.38
C ALA A 44 -3.19 -7.54 3.46
N GLN A 45 -4.44 -7.82 3.78
CA GLN A 45 -5.01 -9.17 3.82
C GLN A 45 -5.64 -9.49 2.45
N LEU A 46 -5.43 -10.70 1.94
CA LEU A 46 -5.98 -11.15 0.65
C LEU A 46 -7.37 -11.80 0.75
N ASN A 47 -8.04 -11.71 1.89
CA ASN A 47 -9.24 -12.48 2.15
C ASN A 47 -10.51 -11.88 1.52
N THR A 48 -11.41 -12.76 1.07
CA THR A 48 -12.82 -12.43 0.84
C THR A 48 -13.46 -12.09 2.19
N ALA A 49 -14.26 -11.03 2.25
CA ALA A 49 -14.83 -10.47 3.48
C ALA A 49 -15.52 -11.50 4.42
N GLY A 50 -16.01 -12.63 3.90
CA GLY A 50 -16.63 -13.71 4.69
C GLY A 50 -15.66 -14.57 5.53
N MET A 51 -14.36 -14.59 5.24
CA MET A 51 -13.39 -15.42 5.98
C MET A 51 -13.00 -14.85 7.34
N SER A 52 -13.06 -13.52 7.51
CA SER A 52 -12.87 -12.88 8.82
C SER A 52 -14.05 -13.12 9.78
N PHE A 53 -15.24 -13.44 9.27
CA PHE A 53 -16.40 -13.80 10.09
C PHE A 53 -16.33 -15.22 10.68
N LEU A 54 -15.49 -16.09 10.14
CA LEU A 54 -15.37 -17.49 10.54
C LEU A 54 -14.16 -17.79 11.45
N ASN A 55 -13.48 -16.76 12.01
CA ASN A 55 -12.28 -16.93 12.86
C ASN A 55 -11.15 -17.75 12.19
N LEU A 56 -11.04 -17.68 10.86
CA LEU A 56 -9.99 -18.33 10.07
C LEU A 56 -8.82 -17.38 9.77
N ASP A 57 -8.53 -16.44 10.68
CA ASP A 57 -7.44 -15.45 10.52
C ASP A 57 -6.05 -16.09 10.46
N TRP A 58 -5.91 -17.33 10.90
CA TRP A 58 -4.68 -18.13 10.76
C TRP A 58 -4.43 -18.63 9.34
N LEU A 59 -5.44 -18.60 8.45
CA LEU A 59 -5.31 -18.90 7.02
C LEU A 59 -4.88 -17.68 6.19
N ASN A 60 -4.73 -16.53 6.84
CA ASN A 60 -4.67 -15.23 6.19
C ASN A 60 -3.25 -14.93 5.70
N ARG A 61 -3.00 -15.18 4.41
CA ARG A 61 -1.73 -14.82 3.77
C ARG A 61 -1.67 -13.29 3.65
N SER A 62 -0.90 -12.66 4.52
CA SER A 62 -0.62 -11.22 4.41
C SER A 62 0.31 -10.95 3.23
N VAL A 63 -0.01 -9.95 2.43
CA VAL A 63 0.83 -9.48 1.31
C VAL A 63 1.48 -8.15 1.66
N THR A 64 2.70 -7.97 1.15
CA THR A 64 3.40 -6.69 1.25
C THR A 64 2.81 -5.74 0.22
N VAL A 65 2.50 -4.53 0.67
CA VAL A 65 1.97 -3.48 -0.18
C VAL A 65 2.94 -2.30 -0.18
N LEU A 66 3.29 -1.81 -1.37
CA LEU A 66 4.09 -0.61 -1.54
C LEU A 66 3.24 0.49 -2.17
N GLU A 67 3.03 1.57 -1.44
CA GLU A 67 2.37 2.77 -1.94
C GLU A 67 3.44 3.79 -2.38
N CYS A 68 3.34 4.28 -3.61
CA CYS A 68 4.27 5.29 -4.12
C CYS A 68 4.02 6.64 -3.44
N ALA A 69 5.00 7.15 -2.70
CA ALA A 69 4.86 8.42 -1.98
C ALA A 69 4.65 9.65 -2.89
N HIS A 70 4.97 9.53 -4.18
CA HIS A 70 4.80 10.62 -5.14
C HIS A 70 3.40 10.67 -5.78
N CYS A 71 2.75 9.53 -6.03
CA CYS A 71 1.48 9.50 -6.78
C CYS A 71 0.40 8.60 -6.17
N GLY A 72 0.64 7.98 -5.02
CA GLY A 72 -0.31 7.09 -4.35
C GLY A 72 -0.52 5.73 -5.04
N ARG A 73 0.22 5.42 -6.13
CA ARG A 73 0.06 4.12 -6.81
C ARG A 73 0.46 2.98 -5.88
N ILE A 74 -0.46 2.05 -5.68
CA ILE A 74 -0.28 0.86 -4.84
C ILE A 74 0.25 -0.32 -5.69
N GLN A 75 1.26 -1.01 -5.17
CA GLN A 75 1.85 -2.22 -5.74
C GLN A 75 1.80 -3.35 -4.73
N TRP A 76 1.36 -4.53 -5.16
CA TRP A 76 1.13 -5.69 -4.30
C TRP A 76 2.19 -6.75 -4.55
N PHE A 77 2.78 -7.28 -3.48
CA PHE A 77 3.82 -8.30 -3.51
C PHE A 77 3.44 -9.48 -2.61
N ALA A 78 3.51 -10.68 -3.18
CA ALA A 78 3.05 -11.93 -2.60
C ALA A 78 4.15 -12.73 -1.88
#